data_AF-A0A3S2U6N2-F1
#
_entry.id   AF-A0A3S2U6N2-F1
#
_cell.length_a   1.000
_cell.length_b   1.000
_cell.length_c   1.000
_cell.angle_alpha   90.00
_cell.angle_beta   90.00
_cell.angle_gamma   90.00
#
_symmetry.space_group_name_H-M   'P 1'
#
loop_
_entity.id
_entity.type
_entity.pdbx_description
1 polymer ?
#
loop_
_entity_poly.entity_id
_entity_poly.type
_entity_poly.pdbx_seq_one_letter_code
_entity_poly.pdbx_strand_id
1 'polypeptide(L)'
;MKQALLLLIIFIALSCKKQQENSNGKEVIVQLDSPPPPKVIDKNTLIGFACYYAGSKSNSVKKISDILKNKKFTNLKAKLYDVNPAEKYLATIACEKLEKKNLIKLTIKESDQIKVNKSSKEKVTICSGCTNEEELTLNDMFYSEDNFLSKSTEKWLNEMIK
;
A
#
# COMPACT_ATOMS: atom_id res chain seq x y z
N MET A 1 66.46 -28.00 23.98
CA MET A 1 65.21 -27.20 24.10
C MET A 1 64.01 -28.13 24.23
N LYS A 2 63.87 -28.84 25.37
CA LYS A 2 62.85 -29.87 25.60
C LYS A 2 62.09 -29.66 26.93
N GLN A 3 61.84 -28.40 27.29
CA GLN A 3 61.13 -28.05 28.54
C GLN A 3 59.88 -27.17 28.33
N ALA A 4 59.51 -26.84 27.09
CA ALA A 4 58.36 -25.96 26.81
C ALA A 4 57.07 -26.71 26.39
N LEU A 5 57.10 -28.04 26.21
CA LEU A 5 55.96 -28.79 25.64
C LEU A 5 55.11 -29.54 26.68
N LEU A 6 55.47 -29.52 27.97
CA LEU A 6 54.82 -30.33 29.01
C LEU A 6 53.82 -29.55 29.89
N LEU A 7 53.71 -28.23 29.73
CA LEU A 7 52.78 -27.39 30.50
C LEU A 7 51.46 -27.07 29.77
N LEU A 8 51.30 -27.47 28.51
CA LEU A 8 50.11 -27.15 27.71
C LEU A 8 48.99 -28.21 27.76
N ILE A 9 49.25 -29.38 28.35
CA ILE A 9 48.26 -30.48 28.40
C ILE A 9 47.42 -30.47 29.70
N ILE A 10 47.86 -29.77 30.76
CA ILE A 10 47.14 -29.77 32.04
C ILE A 10 45.96 -28.78 32.05
N PHE A 11 45.94 -27.75 31.20
CA PHE A 11 44.86 -26.77 31.18
C PHE A 11 43.57 -27.24 30.47
N ILE A 12 43.60 -28.32 29.69
CA ILE A 12 42.41 -28.79 28.95
C ILE A 12 41.51 -29.67 29.83
N ALA A 13 42.04 -30.27 30.91
CA ALA A 13 41.29 -31.22 31.73
C ALA A 13 40.44 -30.60 32.86
N LEU A 14 40.50 -29.28 33.08
CA LEU A 14 39.81 -28.62 34.21
C LEU A 14 38.67 -27.67 33.84
N SER A 15 38.41 -27.39 32.57
CA SER A 15 37.29 -26.51 32.15
C SER A 15 35.99 -27.26 31.80
N CYS A 16 35.98 -28.58 31.82
CA CYS A 16 34.75 -29.37 31.68
C CYS A 16 34.27 -29.86 33.06
N LYS A 17 33.98 -28.92 33.97
CA LYS A 17 33.19 -29.24 35.16
C LYS A 17 32.12 -28.17 35.38
N LYS A 18 30.91 -28.58 34.99
CA LYS A 18 29.67 -28.34 35.72
C LYS A 18 29.08 -26.93 35.64
N GLN A 19 28.21 -26.73 34.66
CA GLN A 19 26.99 -25.98 34.88
C GLN A 19 25.86 -26.70 34.14
N GLN A 20 25.28 -27.69 34.83
CA GLN A 20 23.98 -28.24 34.45
C GLN A 20 22.97 -27.26 35.03
N GLU A 21 22.68 -26.19 34.28
CA GLU A 21 21.54 -25.34 34.58
C GLU A 21 20.27 -26.13 34.25
N ASN A 22 19.49 -26.37 35.29
CA ASN A 22 18.10 -26.78 35.21
C ASN A 22 17.33 -25.81 34.32
N SER A 23 17.30 -26.08 33.02
CA SER A 23 16.25 -25.58 32.13
C SER A 23 15.02 -26.43 32.44
N ASN A 24 14.24 -25.93 33.39
CA ASN A 24 12.89 -26.38 33.61
C ASN A 24 12.11 -26.04 32.33
N GLY A 25 12.14 -26.97 31.37
CA GLY A 25 11.48 -26.87 30.08
C GLY A 25 9.97 -26.86 30.28
N LYS A 26 9.42 -25.69 30.62
CA LYS A 26 8.04 -25.39 30.26
C LYS A 26 8.06 -25.11 28.77
N GLU A 27 7.57 -26.07 27.98
CA GLU A 27 7.06 -25.79 26.65
C GLU A 27 6.10 -24.60 26.77
N VAL A 28 6.56 -23.43 26.33
CA VAL A 28 5.65 -22.32 26.06
C VAL A 28 4.94 -22.69 24.78
N ILE A 29 3.78 -23.33 24.92
CA ILE A 29 2.82 -23.45 23.83
C ILE A 29 2.40 -22.02 23.51
N VAL A 30 3.06 -21.41 22.52
CA VAL A 30 2.58 -20.18 21.91
C VAL A 30 1.29 -20.57 21.20
N GLN A 31 0.16 -20.28 21.84
CA GLN A 31 -1.11 -20.28 21.14
C GLN A 31 -0.98 -19.23 20.03
N LEU A 32 -0.75 -19.69 18.80
CA LEU A 32 -0.98 -18.85 17.64
C LEU A 32 -2.47 -18.57 17.63
N ASP A 33 -2.84 -17.34 17.96
CA ASP A 33 -4.18 -16.86 17.70
C ASP A 33 -4.51 -17.17 16.24
N SER A 34 -5.66 -17.79 16.03
CA SER A 34 -6.13 -18.06 14.67
C SER A 34 -6.15 -16.74 13.90
N PRO A 35 -5.65 -16.69 12.65
CA PRO A 35 -5.64 -15.46 11.89
C PRO A 35 -7.06 -14.90 11.85
N PRO A 36 -7.23 -13.57 12.00
CA PRO A 36 -8.54 -12.96 11.96
C PRO A 36 -9.26 -13.37 10.68
N PRO A 37 -10.60 -13.52 10.71
CA PRO A 37 -11.36 -13.86 9.54
C PRO A 37 -11.09 -12.85 8.41
N PRO A 38 -11.01 -13.29 7.14
CA PRO A 38 -10.72 -12.39 6.03
C PRO A 38 -11.73 -11.25 5.97
N LYS A 39 -11.24 -10.00 5.96
CA LYS A 39 -12.11 -8.83 5.76
C LYS A 39 -12.75 -8.92 4.38
N VAL A 40 -14.07 -8.78 4.29
CA VAL A 40 -14.78 -8.73 3.01
C VAL A 40 -14.45 -7.40 2.33
N ILE A 41 -13.63 -7.46 1.29
CA ILE A 41 -13.20 -6.29 0.52
C ILE A 41 -14.15 -6.08 -0.66
N ASP A 42 -14.69 -4.88 -0.77
CA ASP A 42 -15.35 -4.47 -2.01
C ASP A 42 -14.30 -4.18 -3.08
N LYS A 43 -14.11 -5.16 -3.97
CA LYS A 43 -13.16 -5.08 -5.08
C LYS A 43 -13.47 -3.92 -6.05
N ASN A 44 -14.69 -3.39 -6.04
CA ASN A 44 -15.06 -2.28 -6.91
C ASN A 44 -14.54 -0.95 -6.39
N THR A 45 -14.34 -0.81 -5.08
CA THR A 45 -13.81 0.41 -4.44
C THR A 45 -12.33 0.29 -4.10
N LEU A 46 -11.64 -0.69 -4.68
CA LEU A 46 -10.21 -0.91 -4.44
C LEU A 46 -9.34 -0.01 -5.32
N ILE A 47 -8.40 0.71 -4.71
CA ILE A 47 -7.26 1.33 -5.38
C ILE A 47 -6.01 0.50 -5.12
N GLY A 48 -5.41 0.03 -6.20
CA GLY A 48 -4.25 -0.84 -6.12
C GLY A 48 -3.46 -0.85 -7.42
N PHE A 49 -2.17 -0.58 -7.34
CA PHE A 49 -1.29 -0.54 -8.51
C PHE A 49 -0.54 -1.86 -8.77
N ALA A 50 -0.41 -2.70 -7.73
CA ALA A 50 0.16 -4.05 -7.80
C ALA A 50 -0.42 -4.91 -6.67
N CYS A 51 -1.65 -5.37 -6.84
CA CYS A 51 -2.40 -6.13 -5.82
C CYS A 51 -2.47 -7.61 -6.15
N TYR A 52 -2.67 -8.41 -5.09
CA TYR A 52 -2.76 -9.86 -5.13
C TYR A 52 -1.45 -10.54 -5.56
N TYR A 53 -1.42 -11.87 -5.51
CA TYR A 53 -0.26 -12.69 -5.89
C TYR A 53 0.27 -12.39 -7.32
N ALA A 54 -0.61 -11.97 -8.23
CA ALA A 54 -0.25 -11.64 -9.61
C ALA A 54 0.26 -10.20 -9.80
N GLY A 55 0.33 -9.36 -8.76
CA GLY A 55 0.80 -7.97 -8.86
C GLY A 55 -0.03 -7.11 -9.82
N SER A 56 -1.34 -7.38 -9.91
CA SER A 56 -2.20 -6.75 -10.92
C SER A 56 -2.83 -5.45 -10.42
N LYS A 57 -3.06 -4.50 -11.34
CA LYS A 57 -3.83 -3.28 -11.05
C LYS A 57 -5.28 -3.62 -10.70
N SER A 58 -5.86 -2.88 -9.76
CA SER A 58 -7.29 -2.98 -9.45
C SER A 58 -8.16 -2.55 -10.64
N ASN A 59 -9.43 -2.93 -10.64
CA ASN A 59 -10.35 -2.64 -11.74
C ASN A 59 -10.50 -1.12 -11.97
N SER A 60 -10.61 -0.34 -10.90
CA SER A 60 -10.72 1.12 -10.96
C SER A 60 -9.46 1.76 -11.56
N VAL A 61 -8.27 1.29 -11.16
CA VAL A 61 -7.00 1.76 -11.73
C VAL A 61 -6.88 1.39 -13.21
N LYS A 62 -7.26 0.16 -13.61
CA LYS A 62 -7.26 -0.26 -15.02
C LYS A 62 -8.20 0.61 -15.86
N LYS A 63 -9.43 0.80 -15.40
CA LYS A 63 -10.45 1.60 -16.11
C LYS A 63 -9.98 3.04 -16.33
N ILE A 64 -9.47 3.71 -15.30
CA ILE A 64 -8.97 5.09 -15.45
C ILE A 64 -7.68 5.12 -16.30
N SER A 65 -6.80 4.13 -16.16
CA SER A 65 -5.61 4.01 -17.02
C SER A 65 -5.99 3.93 -18.50
N ASP A 66 -7.03 3.16 -18.84
CA ASP A 66 -7.47 3.03 -20.23
C ASP A 66 -8.10 4.33 -20.76
N ILE A 67 -8.83 5.07 -19.92
CA ILE A 67 -9.34 6.40 -20.28
C ILE A 67 -8.17 7.35 -20.57
N LEU A 68 -7.13 7.37 -19.72
CA LEU A 68 -5.96 8.24 -19.87
C LEU A 68 -5.12 7.88 -21.09
N LYS A 69 -4.81 6.60 -21.30
CA LYS A 69 -4.07 6.11 -22.47
C LYS A 69 -4.75 6.48 -23.79
N ASN A 70 -6.07 6.39 -23.83
CA ASN A 70 -6.86 6.74 -25.01
C ASN A 70 -7.24 8.22 -25.08
N LYS A 71 -6.71 9.06 -24.16
CA LYS A 71 -6.98 10.51 -24.07
C LYS A 71 -8.49 10.86 -24.07
N LYS A 72 -9.33 9.98 -23.52
CA LYS A 72 -10.79 10.17 -23.45
C LYS A 72 -11.16 11.12 -22.30
N PHE A 73 -10.65 12.34 -22.32
CA PHE A 73 -10.73 13.26 -21.17
C PHE A 73 -12.16 13.66 -20.79
N THR A 74 -13.10 13.72 -21.74
CA THR A 74 -14.53 13.92 -21.41
C THR A 74 -15.05 12.81 -20.50
N ASN A 75 -14.68 11.55 -20.79
CA ASN A 75 -15.05 10.42 -19.95
C ASN A 75 -14.35 10.48 -18.59
N LEU A 76 -13.10 10.97 -18.54
CA LEU A 76 -12.40 11.17 -17.28
C LEU A 76 -13.11 12.20 -16.40
N LYS A 77 -13.51 13.35 -16.96
CA LYS A 77 -14.22 14.39 -16.21
C LYS A 77 -15.59 13.92 -15.71
N ALA A 78 -16.30 13.09 -16.49
CA ALA A 78 -17.54 12.47 -16.04
C ALA A 78 -17.35 11.62 -14.76
N LYS A 79 -16.16 11.03 -14.57
CA LYS A 79 -15.82 10.24 -13.37
C LYS A 79 -15.62 11.07 -12.11
N LEU A 80 -15.54 12.40 -12.20
CA LEU A 80 -15.59 13.28 -11.02
C LEU A 80 -16.91 13.16 -10.26
N TYR A 81 -17.99 12.72 -10.95
CA TYR A 81 -19.35 12.61 -10.41
C TYR A 81 -19.78 11.15 -10.21
N ASP A 82 -18.85 10.19 -10.26
CA ASP A 82 -19.18 8.77 -10.13
C ASP A 82 -19.63 8.43 -8.70
N VAL A 83 -20.48 7.41 -8.58
CA VAL A 83 -20.86 6.83 -7.28
C VAL A 83 -19.71 6.03 -6.69
N ASN A 84 -18.81 5.50 -7.53
CA ASN A 84 -17.65 4.74 -7.09
C ASN A 84 -16.54 5.66 -6.52
N PRO A 85 -16.22 5.58 -5.21
CA PRO A 85 -15.21 6.43 -4.58
C PRO A 85 -13.79 6.23 -5.14
N ALA A 86 -13.41 5.01 -5.54
CA ALA A 86 -12.09 4.75 -6.14
C ALA A 86 -11.95 5.44 -7.50
N GLU A 87 -12.97 5.34 -8.35
CA GLU A 87 -12.98 6.02 -9.65
C GLU A 87 -13.00 7.55 -9.47
N LYS A 88 -13.78 8.04 -8.50
CA LYS A 88 -13.84 9.46 -8.12
C LYS A 88 -12.48 10.01 -7.69
N TYR A 89 -11.76 9.31 -6.82
CA TYR A 89 -10.39 9.68 -6.40
C TYR A 89 -9.45 9.78 -7.60
N LEU A 90 -9.37 8.69 -8.39
CA LEU A 90 -8.44 8.58 -9.51
C LEU A 90 -8.73 9.63 -10.59
N ALA A 91 -10.01 9.91 -10.87
CA ALA A 91 -10.42 10.96 -11.79
C ALA A 91 -10.06 12.35 -11.26
N THR A 92 -10.28 12.60 -9.98
CA THR A 92 -9.97 13.89 -9.32
C THR A 92 -8.48 14.22 -9.47
N ILE A 93 -7.60 13.32 -9.03
CA ILE A 93 -6.15 13.58 -9.08
C ILE A 93 -5.61 13.63 -10.51
N ALA A 94 -6.17 12.84 -11.43
CA ALA A 94 -5.78 12.88 -12.84
C ALA A 94 -6.21 14.19 -13.53
N CYS A 95 -7.43 14.68 -13.25
CA CYS A 95 -7.90 15.96 -13.76
C CYS A 95 -7.04 17.13 -13.26
N GLU A 96 -6.71 17.18 -11.96
CA GLU A 96 -5.80 18.20 -11.41
C GLU A 96 -4.43 18.17 -12.12
N LYS A 97 -3.86 16.97 -12.34
CA LYS A 97 -2.57 16.82 -13.02
C LYS A 97 -2.62 17.27 -14.49
N LEU A 98 -3.68 16.89 -15.21
CA LEU A 98 -3.89 17.26 -16.62
C LEU A 98 -4.08 18.77 -16.78
N GLU A 99 -4.86 19.40 -15.91
CA GLU A 99 -5.06 20.85 -15.92
C GLU A 99 -3.76 21.59 -15.59
N LYS A 100 -2.99 21.14 -14.58
CA LYS A 100 -1.67 21.70 -14.26
C LYS A 100 -0.69 21.64 -15.44
N LYS A 101 -0.82 20.62 -16.30
CA LYS A 101 -0.04 20.46 -17.54
C LYS A 101 -0.67 21.19 -18.74
N ASN A 102 -1.76 21.94 -18.56
CA ASN A 102 -2.54 22.60 -19.62
C ASN A 102 -3.07 21.65 -20.72
N LEU A 103 -3.27 20.36 -20.39
CA LEU A 103 -3.78 19.35 -21.34
C LEU A 103 -5.31 19.32 -21.40
N ILE A 104 -5.95 19.80 -20.35
CA ILE A 104 -7.39 20.05 -20.28
C ILE A 104 -7.63 21.38 -19.61
N LYS A 105 -8.83 21.92 -19.78
CA LYS A 105 -9.38 23.02 -18.98
C LYS A 105 -10.56 22.48 -18.17
N LEU A 106 -10.57 22.73 -16.87
CA LEU A 106 -11.74 22.45 -16.04
C LEU A 106 -12.71 23.61 -16.09
N THR A 107 -13.99 23.28 -16.08
CA THR A 107 -15.07 24.25 -15.85
C THR A 107 -15.17 24.56 -14.35
N ILE A 108 -15.84 25.66 -14.01
CA ILE A 108 -16.11 26.03 -12.61
C ILE A 108 -16.77 24.86 -11.85
N LYS A 109 -17.77 24.22 -12.48
CA LYS A 109 -18.48 23.07 -11.91
C LYS A 109 -17.57 21.87 -11.66
N GLU A 110 -16.62 21.60 -12.56
CA GLU A 110 -15.66 20.50 -12.42
C GLU A 110 -14.64 20.81 -11.32
N SER A 111 -14.12 22.05 -11.27
CA SER A 111 -13.21 22.49 -10.20
C SER A 111 -13.89 22.46 -8.82
N ASP A 112 -15.16 22.84 -8.73
CA ASP A 112 -15.91 22.76 -7.47
C ASP A 112 -16.21 21.31 -7.08
N GLN A 113 -16.51 20.44 -8.04
CA GLN A 113 -16.65 19.00 -7.76
C GLN A 113 -15.35 18.39 -7.25
N ILE A 114 -14.19 18.79 -7.76
CA ILE A 114 -12.88 18.36 -7.24
C ILE A 114 -12.74 18.72 -5.76
N LYS A 115 -13.13 19.95 -5.36
CA LYS A 115 -13.09 20.35 -3.94
C LYS A 115 -14.00 19.48 -3.08
N VAL A 116 -15.21 19.18 -3.56
CA VAL A 116 -16.16 18.28 -2.88
C VAL A 116 -15.58 16.88 -2.73
N ASN A 117 -14.96 16.34 -3.78
CA ASN A 117 -14.35 15.01 -3.74
C ASN A 117 -13.19 14.95 -2.73
N LYS A 118 -12.37 16.02 -2.66
CA LYS A 118 -11.23 16.11 -1.74
C LYS A 118 -11.64 16.29 -0.28
N SER A 119 -12.84 16.77 0.01
CA SER A 119 -13.38 16.87 1.38
C SER A 119 -14.33 15.73 1.76
N SER A 120 -14.54 14.76 0.85
CA SER A 120 -15.49 13.66 1.06
C SER A 120 -15.03 12.67 2.13
N LYS A 121 -15.97 12.22 2.95
CA LYS A 121 -15.80 11.14 3.94
C LYS A 121 -16.11 9.75 3.38
N GLU A 122 -16.43 9.64 2.09
CA GLU A 122 -16.60 8.35 1.43
C GLU A 122 -15.31 7.54 1.57
N LYS A 123 -15.45 6.25 1.88
CA LYS A 123 -14.32 5.36 2.07
C LYS A 123 -13.90 4.68 0.79
N VAL A 124 -12.61 4.41 0.69
CA VAL A 124 -12.01 3.64 -0.39
C VAL A 124 -11.10 2.59 0.23
N THR A 125 -11.12 1.38 -0.33
CA THR A 125 -10.16 0.36 0.08
C THR A 125 -8.87 0.58 -0.70
N ILE A 126 -7.74 0.53 -0.01
CA ILE A 126 -6.42 0.61 -0.60
C ILE A 126 -5.68 -0.70 -0.41
N CYS A 127 -4.87 -1.07 -1.39
CA CYS A 127 -4.04 -2.26 -1.32
C CYS A 127 -2.57 -1.91 -1.60
N SER A 128 -1.71 -2.24 -0.64
CA SER A 128 -0.24 -2.10 -0.70
C SER A 128 0.49 -3.35 -1.20
N GLY A 129 -0.22 -4.43 -1.54
CA GLY A 129 0.40 -5.66 -2.01
C GLY A 129 -0.34 -6.91 -1.54
N CYS A 130 0.40 -7.87 -0.96
CA CYS A 130 -0.11 -9.22 -0.68
C CYS A 130 -0.87 -9.38 0.64
N THR A 131 -0.70 -8.48 1.62
CA THR A 131 -1.12 -8.79 3.01
C THR A 131 -1.94 -7.70 3.69
N ASN A 132 -2.00 -6.49 3.16
CA ASN A 132 -2.62 -5.37 3.87
C ASN A 132 -3.62 -4.63 2.96
N GLU A 133 -4.90 -4.74 3.29
CA GLU A 133 -5.95 -3.86 2.78
C GLU A 133 -6.48 -2.96 3.90
N GLU A 134 -6.38 -1.65 3.66
CA GLU A 134 -6.81 -0.62 4.60
C GLU A 134 -7.94 0.20 3.97
N GLU A 135 -8.72 0.89 4.80
CA GLU A 135 -9.73 1.83 4.33
C GLU A 135 -9.35 3.25 4.75
N LEU A 136 -9.32 4.14 3.77
CA LEU A 136 -9.14 5.58 3.98
C LEU A 136 -10.37 6.32 3.47
N THR A 137 -10.66 7.48 4.03
CA THR A 137 -11.61 8.39 3.37
C THR A 137 -10.97 9.03 2.15
N LEU A 138 -11.78 9.54 1.21
CA LEU A 138 -11.24 10.33 0.11
C LEU A 138 -10.44 11.53 0.61
N ASN A 139 -10.89 12.18 1.67
CA ASN A 139 -10.12 13.26 2.29
C ASN A 139 -8.72 12.79 2.74
N ASP A 140 -8.64 11.66 3.45
CA ASP A 140 -7.36 11.10 3.90
C ASP A 140 -6.46 10.75 2.70
N MET A 141 -7.04 10.25 1.60
CA MET A 141 -6.29 9.96 0.37
C MET A 141 -5.61 11.20 -0.24
N PHE A 142 -6.07 12.42 0.05
CA PHE A 142 -5.43 13.64 -0.44
C PHE A 142 -4.50 14.31 0.56
N TYR A 143 -4.75 14.13 1.87
CA TYR A 143 -4.14 14.97 2.90
C TYR A 143 -3.47 14.20 4.04
N SER A 144 -3.79 12.93 4.25
CA SER A 144 -3.19 12.15 5.32
C SER A 144 -1.79 11.67 4.93
N GLU A 145 -0.87 11.71 5.90
CA GLU A 145 0.45 11.09 5.80
C GLU A 145 0.35 9.55 5.76
N ASP A 146 -0.76 8.99 6.23
CA ASP A 146 -1.05 7.55 6.22
C ASP A 146 -1.37 7.02 4.80
N ASN A 147 -1.59 7.91 3.81
CA ASN A 147 -1.77 7.49 2.44
C ASN A 147 -0.45 7.02 1.80
N PHE A 148 -0.11 5.76 2.06
CA PHE A 148 1.05 5.09 1.47
C PHE A 148 0.98 4.94 -0.06
N LEU A 149 -0.20 5.09 -0.67
CA LEU A 149 -0.35 5.02 -2.14
C LEU A 149 0.04 6.32 -2.85
N SER A 150 0.23 7.44 -2.14
CA SER A 150 0.53 8.75 -2.74
C SER A 150 1.66 8.70 -3.77
N LYS A 151 2.81 8.08 -3.43
CA LYS A 151 3.96 7.91 -4.34
C LYS A 151 3.62 7.05 -5.55
N SER A 152 2.89 5.95 -5.34
CA SER A 152 2.47 5.04 -6.42
C SER A 152 1.50 5.71 -7.37
N THR A 153 0.56 6.50 -6.85
CA THR A 153 -0.37 7.30 -7.64
C THR A 153 0.36 8.33 -8.48
N GLU A 154 1.29 9.08 -7.90
CA GLU A 154 2.08 10.09 -8.64
C GLU A 154 2.93 9.43 -9.75
N LYS A 155 3.60 8.31 -9.44
CA LYS A 155 4.34 7.54 -10.44
C LYS A 155 3.44 7.09 -11.59
N TRP A 156 2.29 6.50 -11.27
CA TRP A 156 1.30 6.06 -12.26
C TRP A 156 0.81 7.22 -13.13
N LEU A 157 0.49 8.38 -12.55
CA LEU A 157 0.06 9.56 -13.31
C LEU A 157 1.15 10.04 -14.27
N ASN A 158 2.41 10.07 -13.85
CA ASN A 158 3.53 10.48 -14.72
C ASN A 158 3.76 9.48 -15.86
N GLU A 159 3.50 8.19 -15.65
CA GLU A 159 3.55 7.19 -16.72
C GLU A 159 2.39 7.35 -17.73
N MET A 160 1.18 7.70 -17.25
CA MET A 160 -0.02 7.82 -18.09
C MET A 160 -0.12 9.18 -18.79
N ILE A 161 0.41 10.24 -18.20
CA ILE A 161 0.31 11.64 -18.68
C ILE A 161 1.70 12.14 -19.05
N LYS A 162 2.10 11.88 -20.30
CA LYS A 162 3.35 12.39 -20.89
C LYS A 162 3.17 13.86 -21.27
#